data_AF-A0A1G6JBD6-F1
#
_entry.id   AF-A0A1G6JBD6-F1
#
_cell.length_a   1.000
_cell.length_b   1.000
_cell.length_c   1.000
_cell.angle_alpha   90.00
_cell.angle_beta   90.00
_cell.angle_gamma   90.00
#
_symmetry.space_group_name_H-M   'P 1'
#
loop_
_entity.id
_entity.type
_entity.pdbx_description
1 polymer ?
#
loop_
_entity_poly.entity_id
_entity_poly.type
_entity_poly.pdbx_seq_one_letter_code
_entity_poly.pdbx_strand_id
1 'polypeptide(L)'
;MTMKHDQSKPRFSLIPVGTLNAVIRVLEFGASKYAENNWQTVPDARRRYYDAMHRHIDAWWQGEEEDKETGESHLAHAVCCAMFLMWLDSNLVKPEQGLAGVGAVMRNLAEMAHRKHGEAESKTLKYAKCGHGLKKELCHFCINEANQ
;
A
#
# COMPACT_ATOMS: atom_id res chain seq x y z
N MET A 1 19.57 -12.27 -43.00
CA MET A 1 18.92 -12.53 -41.69
C MET A 1 18.56 -11.20 -41.07
N THR A 2 17.28 -10.99 -40.75
CA THR A 2 16.82 -9.75 -40.09
C THR A 2 17.06 -9.89 -38.59
N MET A 3 17.97 -9.11 -38.03
CA MET A 3 18.28 -9.13 -36.59
C MET A 3 17.26 -8.25 -35.87
N LYS A 4 16.37 -8.87 -35.08
CA LYS A 4 15.39 -8.16 -34.27
C LYS A 4 16.05 -7.74 -32.95
N HIS A 5 16.26 -6.45 -32.74
CA HIS A 5 16.77 -5.93 -31.48
C HIS A 5 15.64 -5.87 -30.45
N ASP A 6 15.50 -6.93 -29.66
CA ASP A 6 14.59 -6.98 -28.51
C ASP A 6 15.28 -6.57 -27.19
N GLN A 7 16.46 -5.93 -27.28
CA GLN A 7 17.13 -5.27 -26.15
C GLN A 7 16.13 -4.32 -25.47
N SER A 8 16.06 -4.36 -24.14
CA SER A 8 15.18 -3.58 -23.26
C SER A 8 13.67 -3.89 -23.27
N LYS A 9 13.19 -4.97 -23.89
CA LYS A 9 11.76 -5.37 -23.78
C LYS A 9 11.51 -6.34 -22.61
N PRO A 10 10.38 -6.23 -21.90
CA PRO A 10 9.98 -7.22 -20.90
C PRO A 10 9.94 -8.63 -21.50
N ARG A 11 10.57 -9.59 -20.82
CA ARG A 11 10.63 -10.99 -21.25
C ARG A 11 9.57 -11.82 -20.53
N PHE A 12 8.38 -11.92 -21.14
CA PHE A 12 7.29 -12.75 -20.61
C PHE A 12 7.68 -14.24 -20.45
N SER A 13 8.67 -14.71 -21.21
CA SER A 13 9.21 -16.07 -21.08
C SER A 13 9.87 -16.38 -19.73
N LEU A 14 10.12 -15.38 -18.88
CA LEU A 14 10.65 -15.58 -17.53
C LEU A 14 9.58 -16.01 -16.52
N ILE A 15 8.29 -15.86 -16.86
CA ILE A 15 7.19 -16.26 -16.00
C ILE A 15 7.01 -17.77 -16.13
N PRO A 16 7.00 -18.53 -15.02
CA PRO A 16 6.71 -19.97 -15.08
C PRO A 16 5.35 -20.22 -15.74
N VAL A 17 5.33 -21.15 -16.71
CA VAL A 17 4.14 -21.46 -17.50
C VAL A 17 2.96 -21.81 -16.59
N GLY A 18 1.79 -21.23 -16.87
CA GLY A 18 0.54 -21.51 -16.15
C GLY A 18 0.31 -20.68 -14.88
N THR A 19 1.35 -20.16 -14.24
CA THR A 19 1.21 -19.40 -12.97
C THR A 19 0.40 -18.12 -13.14
N LEU A 20 0.65 -17.36 -14.22
CA LEU A 20 -0.08 -16.14 -14.51
C LEU A 20 -1.56 -16.40 -14.85
N ASN A 21 -1.88 -17.53 -15.46
CA ASN A 21 -3.27 -17.86 -15.83
C ASN A 21 -4.15 -18.04 -14.59
N ALA A 22 -3.63 -18.62 -13.50
CA ALA A 22 -4.37 -18.74 -12.25
C ALA A 22 -4.70 -17.36 -11.66
N VAL A 23 -3.74 -16.44 -11.67
CA VAL A 23 -3.96 -15.05 -11.21
C VAL A 23 -4.98 -14.33 -12.08
N ILE A 24 -4.93 -14.53 -13.41
CA ILE A 24 -5.92 -13.98 -14.34
C ILE A 24 -7.33 -14.50 -14.01
N ARG A 25 -7.51 -15.80 -13.76
CA ARG A 25 -8.83 -16.35 -13.41
C ARG A 25 -9.38 -15.78 -12.10
N VAL A 26 -8.52 -15.52 -11.11
CA VAL A 26 -8.92 -14.79 -9.89
C VAL A 26 -9.39 -13.36 -10.20
N LEU A 27 -8.68 -12.66 -11.09
CA LEU A 27 -9.06 -11.31 -11.53
C LEU A 27 -10.38 -11.33 -12.32
N GLU A 28 -10.57 -12.30 -13.22
CA GLU A 28 -11.80 -12.50 -13.99
C GLU A 28 -12.98 -12.81 -13.07
N PHE A 29 -12.79 -13.67 -12.06
CA PHE A 29 -13.80 -13.94 -11.04
C PHE A 29 -14.21 -12.66 -10.30
N GLY A 30 -13.23 -11.87 -9.85
CA GLY A 30 -13.48 -10.59 -9.19
C GLY A 30 -14.20 -9.58 -10.08
N ALA A 31 -13.80 -9.47 -11.36
CA ALA A 31 -14.42 -8.58 -12.33
C ALA A 31 -15.87 -9.01 -12.64
N SER A 32 -16.13 -10.31 -12.76
CA SER A 32 -17.48 -10.85 -12.97
C SER A 32 -18.39 -10.58 -11.76
N LYS A 33 -17.86 -10.75 -10.54
CA LYS A 33 -18.63 -10.63 -9.30
C LYS A 33 -18.87 -9.18 -8.86
N TYR A 34 -17.88 -8.30 -9.06
CA TYR A 34 -17.87 -6.95 -8.49
C TYR A 34 -17.74 -5.82 -9.52
N ALA A 35 -17.74 -6.14 -10.82
CA ALA A 35 -17.33 -5.27 -11.93
C ALA A 35 -15.81 -5.06 -12.06
N GLU A 36 -15.39 -4.78 -13.29
CA GLU A 36 -14.01 -4.47 -13.63
C GLU A 36 -13.49 -3.29 -12.80
N ASN A 37 -12.26 -3.40 -12.30
CA ASN A 37 -11.58 -2.35 -11.54
C ASN A 37 -12.25 -1.91 -10.22
N ASN A 38 -13.32 -2.58 -9.77
CA ASN A 38 -13.97 -2.24 -8.50
C ASN A 38 -13.04 -2.41 -7.29
N TRP A 39 -11.99 -3.22 -7.40
CA TRP A 39 -10.95 -3.34 -6.39
C TRP A 39 -10.24 -2.01 -6.05
N GLN A 40 -10.25 -1.03 -6.96
CA GLN A 40 -9.64 0.29 -6.73
C GLN A 40 -10.45 1.18 -5.78
N THR A 41 -11.75 0.94 -5.64
CA THR A 41 -12.68 1.79 -4.87
C THR A 41 -12.87 1.32 -3.43
N VAL A 42 -12.22 0.20 -3.06
CA VAL A 42 -12.37 -0.40 -1.75
C VAL A 42 -11.89 0.56 -0.65
N PRO A 43 -12.74 0.92 0.33
CA PRO A 43 -12.30 1.74 1.45
C PRO A 43 -11.26 0.98 2.27
N ASP A 44 -10.21 1.68 2.69
CA ASP A 44 -9.09 1.10 3.43
C ASP A 44 -8.43 -0.10 2.68
N ALA A 45 -8.36 0.00 1.35
CA ALA A 45 -7.86 -1.04 0.45
C ALA A 45 -6.51 -1.62 0.88
N ARG A 46 -5.56 -0.78 1.34
CA ARG A 46 -4.22 -1.24 1.75
C ARG A 46 -4.29 -2.27 2.87
N ARG A 47 -5.00 -1.98 3.97
CA ARG A 47 -5.15 -2.93 5.07
C ARG A 47 -5.95 -4.16 4.62
N ARG A 48 -7.06 -3.95 3.90
CA ARG A 48 -7.93 -5.05 3.48
C ARG A 48 -7.25 -6.06 2.56
N TYR A 49 -6.46 -5.59 1.60
CA TYR A 49 -5.68 -6.48 0.72
C TYR A 49 -4.48 -7.09 1.41
N TYR A 50 -3.85 -6.39 2.36
CA TYR A 50 -2.80 -6.96 3.20
C TYR A 50 -3.33 -8.14 4.03
N ASP A 51 -4.47 -7.95 4.71
CA ASP A 51 -5.09 -8.99 5.53
C ASP A 51 -5.59 -10.16 4.67
N ALA A 52 -6.20 -9.88 3.51
CA ALA A 52 -6.64 -10.91 2.58
C ALA A 52 -5.49 -11.76 2.03
N MET A 53 -4.40 -11.11 1.62
CA MET A 53 -3.18 -11.80 1.19
C MET A 53 -2.66 -12.75 2.26
N HIS A 54 -2.56 -12.29 3.51
CA HIS A 54 -2.06 -13.12 4.61
C HIS A 54 -2.99 -14.30 4.90
N ARG A 55 -4.31 -14.13 4.87
CA ARG A 55 -5.24 -15.26 5.04
C ARG A 55 -5.04 -16.35 3.99
N HIS A 56 -4.77 -15.98 2.73
CA HIS A 56 -4.47 -16.96 1.69
C HIS A 56 -3.11 -17.62 1.87
N ILE A 57 -2.09 -16.85 2.27
CA ILE A 57 -0.77 -17.42 2.60
C ILE A 57 -0.88 -18.39 3.77
N ASP A 58 -1.61 -18.05 4.82
CA ASP A 58 -1.80 -18.88 6.00
C ASP A 58 -2.56 -20.17 5.68
N ALA A 59 -3.61 -20.10 4.85
CA ALA A 59 -4.35 -21.28 4.39
C ALA A 59 -3.46 -22.22 3.56
N TRP A 60 -2.68 -21.65 2.63
CA TRP A 60 -1.68 -22.41 1.88
C TRP A 60 -0.62 -23.05 2.80
N TRP A 61 -0.14 -22.30 3.80
CA TRP A 61 0.83 -22.80 4.76
C TRP A 61 0.29 -23.96 5.61
N GLN A 62 -1.03 -23.99 5.84
CA GLN A 62 -1.73 -25.07 6.53
C GLN A 62 -2.03 -26.29 5.63
N GLY A 63 -1.69 -26.21 4.34
CA GLY A 63 -1.86 -27.30 3.37
C GLY A 63 -3.16 -27.24 2.57
N GLU A 64 -3.91 -26.13 2.62
CA GLU A 64 -5.02 -25.92 1.67
C GLU A 64 -4.46 -25.53 0.30
N GLU A 65 -4.88 -26.24 -0.76
CA GLU A 65 -4.35 -25.99 -2.11
C GLU A 65 -5.15 -24.90 -2.85
N GLU A 66 -6.47 -24.96 -2.74
CA GLU A 66 -7.41 -24.15 -3.52
C GLU A 66 -8.44 -23.44 -2.62
N ASP A 67 -8.80 -22.23 -3.04
CA ASP A 67 -9.89 -21.47 -2.45
C ASP A 67 -11.24 -22.07 -2.81
N LYS A 68 -12.11 -22.26 -1.81
CA LYS A 68 -13.41 -22.92 -1.97
C LYS A 68 -14.41 -22.11 -2.79
N GLU A 69 -14.25 -20.80 -2.86
CA GLU A 69 -15.16 -19.93 -3.60
C GLU A 69 -14.83 -19.95 -5.09
N THR A 70 -13.55 -19.88 -5.44
CA THR A 70 -13.14 -19.78 -6.85
C THR A 70 -12.63 -21.09 -7.46
N GLY A 71 -12.25 -22.07 -6.65
CA GLY A 71 -11.52 -23.25 -7.10
C GLY A 71 -10.11 -22.93 -7.62
N GLU A 72 -9.52 -21.81 -7.21
CA GLU A 72 -8.18 -21.39 -7.65
C GLU A 72 -7.19 -21.43 -6.50
N SER A 73 -5.90 -21.56 -6.83
CA SER A 73 -4.85 -21.63 -5.81
C SER A 73 -4.87 -20.45 -4.85
N HIS A 74 -4.74 -20.71 -3.55
CA HIS A 74 -4.54 -19.66 -2.55
C HIS A 74 -3.34 -18.75 -2.86
N LEU A 75 -2.27 -19.30 -3.45
CA LEU A 75 -1.13 -18.49 -3.88
C LEU A 75 -1.49 -17.53 -5.03
N ALA A 76 -2.39 -17.93 -5.93
CA ALA A 76 -2.87 -17.04 -6.99
C ALA A 76 -3.66 -15.85 -6.41
N HIS A 77 -4.50 -16.10 -5.41
CA HIS A 77 -5.20 -15.05 -4.65
C HIS A 77 -4.23 -14.13 -3.90
N ALA A 78 -3.21 -14.70 -3.25
CA ALA A 78 -2.18 -13.91 -2.56
C ALA A 78 -1.41 -13.01 -3.54
N VAL A 79 -1.02 -13.53 -4.72
CA VAL A 79 -0.36 -12.73 -5.77
C VAL A 79 -1.29 -11.64 -6.30
N CYS A 80 -2.57 -11.93 -6.52
CA CYS A 80 -3.57 -10.95 -6.92
C CYS A 80 -3.64 -9.79 -5.91
N CYS A 81 -3.74 -10.09 -4.61
CA CYS A 81 -3.73 -9.09 -3.55
C CYS A 81 -2.42 -8.27 -3.53
N ALA A 82 -1.26 -8.92 -3.70
CA ALA A 82 0.03 -8.25 -3.79
C ALA A 82 0.11 -7.29 -4.99
N MET A 83 -0.45 -7.68 -6.14
CA MET A 83 -0.54 -6.80 -7.32
C MET A 83 -1.38 -5.57 -7.05
N PHE A 84 -2.53 -5.71 -6.37
CA PHE A 84 -3.34 -4.56 -5.96
C PHE A 84 -2.57 -3.63 -5.02
N LEU A 85 -1.89 -4.18 -4.01
CA LEU A 85 -1.06 -3.39 -3.09
C LEU A 85 0.06 -2.63 -3.82
N MET A 86 0.77 -3.30 -4.73
CA MET A 86 1.82 -2.67 -5.54
C MET A 86 1.27 -1.54 -6.41
N TRP A 87 0.10 -1.74 -7.01
CA TRP A 87 -0.58 -0.72 -7.78
C TRP A 87 -1.01 0.45 -6.90
N LEU A 88 -1.63 0.19 -5.75
CA LEU A 88 -2.07 1.22 -4.80
C LEU A 88 -0.89 2.02 -4.24
N ASP A 89 0.28 1.42 -4.04
CA ASP A 89 1.46 2.18 -3.59
C ASP A 89 2.05 3.07 -4.69
N SER A 90 1.92 2.67 -5.95
CA SER A 90 2.42 3.42 -7.10
C SER A 90 1.46 4.51 -7.59
N ASN A 91 0.15 4.35 -7.36
CA ASN A 91 -0.88 5.20 -7.97
C ASN A 91 -1.67 6.05 -6.96
N LEU A 92 -1.63 5.74 -5.66
CA LEU A 92 -2.21 6.61 -4.65
C LEU A 92 -1.19 7.64 -4.17
N VAL A 93 -1.59 8.91 -4.20
CA VAL A 93 -0.80 10.02 -3.64
C VAL A 93 -0.62 9.79 -2.14
N LYS A 94 0.63 9.62 -1.69
CA LYS A 94 0.93 9.57 -0.26
C LYS A 94 0.68 10.97 0.33
N PRO A 95 -0.12 11.10 1.41
CA PRO A 95 -0.42 12.42 2.00
C PRO A 95 0.84 13.18 2.46
N GLU A 96 1.97 12.48 2.61
CA GLU A 96 3.26 13.06 2.99
C GLU A 96 3.91 13.92 1.88
N GLN A 97 3.62 13.69 0.60
CA GLN A 97 4.30 14.40 -0.50
C GLN A 97 3.74 15.82 -0.79
N GLY A 98 2.77 16.28 0.01
CA GLY A 98 2.26 17.66 -0.02
C GLY A 98 3.05 18.66 0.83
N LEU A 99 3.89 18.21 1.78
CA LEU A 99 4.57 19.11 2.74
C LEU A 99 6.02 19.44 2.37
N ALA A 100 6.68 18.58 1.57
CA ALA A 100 8.06 18.79 1.13
C ALA A 100 8.21 20.06 0.24
N GLY A 101 7.17 20.41 -0.53
CA GLY A 101 7.16 21.62 -1.36
C GLY A 101 7.01 22.92 -0.57
N VAL A 102 6.19 22.91 0.50
CA VAL A 102 5.94 24.10 1.34
C VAL A 102 7.18 24.44 2.19
N GLY A 103 7.90 23.41 2.66
CA GLY A 103 9.17 23.61 3.38
C GLY A 103 10.28 24.23 2.53
N ALA A 104 10.36 23.90 1.24
CA ALA A 104 11.35 24.49 0.33
C ALA A 104 11.08 25.97 0.04
N VAL A 105 9.80 26.35 -0.13
CA VAL A 105 9.40 27.75 -0.32
C VAL A 105 9.65 28.58 0.95
N MET A 106 9.37 28.02 2.13
CA MET A 106 9.63 28.71 3.40
C MET A 106 11.12 28.81 3.76
N ARG A 107 11.96 27.85 3.35
CA ARG A 107 13.43 27.96 3.49
C ARG A 107 14.01 29.06 2.61
N ASN A 108 13.55 29.19 1.36
CA ASN A 108 14.01 30.26 0.47
C ASN A 108 13.62 31.66 0.97
N LEU A 109 12.47 31.82 1.63
CA LEU A 109 12.08 33.10 2.25
C LEU A 109 12.90 33.43 3.50
N ALA A 110 13.25 32.43 4.32
CA ALA A 110 14.11 32.63 5.48
C ALA A 110 15.55 33.03 5.07
N GLU A 111 16.10 32.43 4.01
CA GLU A 111 17.43 32.79 3.49
C GLU A 111 17.46 34.20 2.86
N MET A 112 16.35 34.66 2.27
CA MET A 112 16.22 36.03 1.77
C MET A 112 16.07 37.07 2.89
N ALA A 113 15.49 36.69 4.03
CA ALA A 113 15.32 37.58 5.19
C ALA A 113 16.64 37.81 5.97
N HIS A 114 17.61 36.90 5.91
CA HIS A 114 18.88 37.01 6.63
C HIS A 114 19.93 37.93 5.98
N ARG A 115 19.64 38.55 4.83
CA ARG A 115 20.56 39.49 4.17
C ARG A 115 20.35 40.97 4.49
N LYS A 116 19.34 41.32 5.31
CA LYS A 116 19.17 42.69 5.80
C LYS A 116 18.82 42.67 7.30
N HIS A 117 19.64 43.39 8.08
CA HIS A 117 19.55 43.62 9.52
C HIS A 117 20.06 42.43 10.35
N GLY A 118 21.21 42.47 11.04
CA GLY A 118 21.80 43.60 11.76
C GLY A 118 21.03 43.83 13.05
N GLU A 119 21.54 43.26 14.14
CA GLU A 119 21.23 43.53 15.57
C GLU A 119 19.76 43.54 16.04
N ALA A 120 19.36 42.52 16.80
CA ALA A 120 18.64 42.69 18.06
C ALA A 120 18.51 41.36 18.82
N GLU A 121 18.95 41.40 20.07
CA GLU A 121 18.97 40.35 21.07
C GLU A 121 17.58 39.86 21.56
N SER A 122 17.58 38.58 21.97
CA SER A 122 17.05 38.06 23.26
C SER A 122 15.54 37.81 23.45
N LYS A 123 15.29 36.67 24.13
CA LYS A 123 14.05 36.14 24.74
C LYS A 123 13.10 35.49 23.73
N THR A 124 12.76 34.20 23.80
CA THR A 124 12.42 33.40 24.99
C THR A 124 12.47 31.92 24.63
N LEU A 125 13.30 31.14 25.32
CA LEU A 125 13.18 29.69 25.40
C LEU A 125 12.07 29.38 26.40
N LYS A 126 10.93 28.85 25.95
CA LYS A 126 9.91 28.24 26.82
C LYS A 126 9.67 26.81 26.38
N TYR A 127 10.58 25.92 26.78
CA TYR A 127 10.22 24.55 27.06
C TYR A 127 9.62 24.51 28.46
N ALA A 128 8.32 24.20 28.57
CA ALA A 128 7.72 23.87 29.85
C ALA A 128 6.49 22.96 29.70
N LYS A 129 6.73 21.71 30.11
CA LYS A 129 5.85 20.83 30.91
C LYS A 129 4.67 20.11 30.23
N CYS A 130 4.93 18.81 30.04
CA CYS A 130 4.04 17.69 30.30
C CYS A 130 3.03 17.96 31.44
N GLY A 131 1.75 17.77 31.15
CA GLY A 131 0.64 17.78 32.09
C GLY A 131 -0.30 16.60 31.80
N HIS A 132 0.00 15.49 32.46
CA HIS A 132 -0.87 14.38 32.88
C HIS A 132 -2.33 14.32 32.39
N GLY A 133 -2.72 13.14 31.89
CA GLY A 133 -4.09 12.63 32.12
C GLY A 133 -4.56 11.49 31.22
N LEU A 134 -4.33 10.23 31.66
CA LEU A 134 -5.28 9.08 31.55
C LEU A 134 -5.54 8.51 30.13
N LYS A 135 -5.33 7.23 29.77
CA LYS A 135 -5.25 5.95 30.49
C LYS A 135 -4.48 4.91 29.63
N LYS A 136 -3.67 4.07 30.29
CA LYS A 136 -3.39 2.69 29.85
C LYS A 136 -4.67 1.87 29.94
N GLU A 137 -4.73 0.77 29.18
CA GLU A 137 -5.82 -0.23 29.01
C GLU A 137 -6.46 -0.10 27.61
N LEU A 138 -6.51 -1.09 26.72
CA LEU A 138 -6.42 -2.55 26.87
C LEU A 138 -5.69 -3.18 25.67
N CYS A 139 -4.70 -4.01 25.99
CA CYS A 139 -4.43 -5.25 25.28
C CYS A 139 -5.66 -6.18 25.49
N HIS A 140 -5.99 -7.02 24.50
CA HIS A 140 -6.95 -8.14 24.57
C HIS A 140 -8.44 -7.86 24.28
N PHE A 141 -8.88 -8.02 23.01
CA PHE A 141 -10.14 -8.67 22.55
C PHE A 141 -10.23 -8.60 21.01
N CYS A 142 -9.89 -9.64 20.25
CA CYS A 142 -10.74 -10.76 19.79
C CYS A 142 -11.99 -10.38 18.97
N ILE A 143 -11.91 -10.72 17.68
CA ILE A 143 -12.81 -11.66 16.97
C ILE A 143 -14.30 -11.50 17.27
N ASN A 144 -15.01 -10.88 16.33
CA ASN A 144 -16.31 -11.27 15.76
C ASN A 144 -17.04 -10.01 15.30
N GLU A 145 -17.19 -9.85 13.98
CA GLU A 145 -18.37 -9.29 13.31
C GLU A 145 -18.04 -9.02 11.84
N ALA A 146 -18.05 -10.09 11.05
CA ALA A 146 -18.17 -10.03 9.61
C ALA A 146 -19.29 -10.99 9.19
N ASN A 147 -20.52 -10.62 9.54
CA ASN A 147 -21.73 -11.13 8.90
C ASN A 147 -22.90 -10.16 9.13
N GLN A 148 -22.85 -9.04 8.40
CA GLN A 148 -23.99 -8.30 7.85
C GLN A 148 -23.49 -7.33 6.78
#